data_AF-A0A7Z9H5K7-F1
#
_entry.id   AF-A0A7Z9H5K7-F1
#
_cell.length_a   1.000
_cell.length_b   1.000
_cell.length_c   1.000
_cell.angle_alpha   90.00
_cell.angle_beta   90.00
_cell.angle_gamma   90.00
#
_symmetry.space_group_name_H-M   'P 1'
#
loop_
_entity.id
_entity.type
_entity.pdbx_description
1 polymer ?
#
loop_
_entity_poly.entity_id
_entity_poly.type
_entity_poly.pdbx_seq_one_letter_code
_entity_poly.pdbx_strand_id
1 'polypeptide(L)' 'MNTQTKEMLLVGSKAKAALKGHGVNVGGDALDGLNEVIHWYIQQAASRAGANGRKTVRAHDFNCN' A
#
# COMPACT_ATOMS: atom_id res chain seq x y z
N MET A 1 -1.57 17.44 16.31
CA MET A 1 -2.25 16.39 15.52
C MET A 1 -1.44 15.11 15.72
N ASN A 2 -2.03 14.06 16.27
CA ASN A 2 -1.30 12.84 16.61
C ASN A 2 -1.08 12.03 15.32
N THR A 3 -0.02 12.34 14.57
CA THR A 3 0.40 11.58 13.40
C THR A 3 0.98 10.26 13.90
N GLN A 4 0.12 9.27 14.15
CA GLN A 4 0.58 7.89 14.30
C GLN A 4 1.27 7.54 12.98
N THR A 5 2.59 7.49 13.01
CA THR A 5 3.42 7.00 11.92
C THR A 5 3.03 5.56 11.67
N LYS A 6 2.28 5.32 10.60
CA LYS A 6 1.91 3.97 10.17
C LYS A 6 3.19 3.21 9.83
N GLU A 7 3.24 1.95 10.21
CA GLU A 7 4.36 1.07 9.87
C GLU A 7 4.59 1.07 8.35
N MET A 8 5.86 1.17 7.94
CA MET A 8 6.24 1.18 6.54
C MET A 8 6.17 -0.24 5.98
N LEU A 9 5.17 -0.51 5.13
CA LEU A 9 4.92 -1.85 4.56
C LEU A 9 5.66 -2.08 3.24
N LEU A 10 6.44 -1.11 2.79
CA LEU A 10 7.19 -1.16 1.53
C LEU A 10 8.69 -0.92 1.76
N VAL A 11 9.52 -1.44 0.86
CA VAL A 11 10.95 -1.16 0.86
C VAL A 11 11.20 0.19 0.19
N GLY A 12 11.41 1.23 0.99
CA GLY A 12 11.49 2.63 0.50
C GLY A 12 12.52 2.85 -0.60
N SER A 13 13.68 2.19 -0.53
CA SER A 13 14.71 2.28 -1.57
C SER A 13 14.26 1.72 -2.92
N LYS A 14 13.50 0.62 -2.92
CA LYS A 14 12.97 0.01 -4.15
C LYS A 14 11.85 0.86 -4.76
N ALA A 15 10.93 1.35 -3.93
CA ALA A 15 9.87 2.25 -4.38
C ALA A 15 10.44 3.55 -4.96
N LYS A 16 11.42 4.15 -4.30
CA LYS A 16 12.12 5.35 -4.78
C LYS A 16 12.86 5.10 -6.09
N ALA A 17 13.54 3.96 -6.22
CA ALA A 17 14.23 3.59 -7.46
C ALA A 17 13.24 3.38 -8.62
N ALA A 18 12.10 2.73 -8.38
CA ALA A 18 11.05 2.57 -9.38
C ALA A 18 10.52 3.93 -9.87
N LEU A 19 10.23 4.85 -8.95
CA LEU A 19 9.80 6.21 -9.31
C LEU A 19 10.88 6.96 -10.13
N LYS A 20 12.14 6.90 -9.69
CA LYS A 20 13.26 7.49 -10.46
C LYS A 20 13.43 6.88 -11.85
N GLY A 21 13.08 5.60 -12.03
CA GLY A 21 13.08 4.94 -13.34
C GLY A 21 12.13 5.61 -14.36
N HIS A 22 11.13 6.36 -13.89
CA HIS A 22 10.26 7.19 -14.73
C HIS A 22 10.82 8.60 -15.00
N GLY A 23 12.05 8.90 -14.60
CA GLY A 23 12.69 10.21 -14.80
C GLY A 23 12.18 11.32 -13.87
N VAL A 24 11.44 10.98 -12.81
CA VAL A 24 10.89 11.95 -11.86
C VAL A 24 11.70 12.06 -10.58
N ASN A 25 11.68 13.24 -9.97
CA ASN A 25 12.17 13.45 -8.60
C ASN A 25 11.14 12.95 -7.59
N VAL A 26 11.61 12.46 -6.44
CA VAL A 26 10.77 11.90 -5.38
C VAL A 26 10.83 12.83 -4.17
N GLY A 27 9.68 13.42 -3.82
CA GLY A 27 9.51 14.23 -2.61
C GLY A 27 9.75 13.44 -1.32
N GLY A 28 10.08 14.13 -0.22
CA GLY A 28 10.36 13.49 1.07
C GLY A 28 9.15 12.77 1.67
N ASP A 29 7.95 13.26 1.36
CA ASP A 29 6.63 12.80 1.80
C ASP A 29 6.01 11.73 0.87
N ALA A 30 6.57 11.53 -0.33
CA ALA A 30 5.96 10.67 -1.34
C ALA A 30 5.85 9.20 -0.91
N LEU A 31 6.84 8.70 -0.15
CA LEU A 31 6.83 7.32 0.34
C LEU A 31 5.83 7.11 1.48
N ASP A 32 5.61 8.13 2.29
CA ASP A 32 4.60 8.10 3.35
C ASP A 32 3.19 8.04 2.74
N GLY A 33 2.92 8.88 1.74
CA GLY A 33 1.66 8.85 1.00
C GLY A 33 1.42 7.52 0.29
N LEU A 34 2.45 6.93 -0.33
CA LEU A 34 2.35 5.59 -0.92
C LEU A 34 2.05 4.52 0.14
N ASN A 35 2.67 4.61 1.32
CA ASN A 35 2.42 3.69 2.42
C ASN A 35 0.96 3.76 2.89
N GLU A 36 0.36 4.96 2.95
CA GLU A 36 -1.06 5.12 3.29
C GLU A 36 -2.00 4.37 2.32
N VAL A 37 -1.71 4.45 1.02
CA VAL A 37 -2.46 3.73 -0.02
C VAL A 37 -2.37 2.22 0.18
N ILE A 38 -1.17 1.69 0.50
CA ILE A 38 -0.97 0.26 0.74
C ILE A 38 -1.79 -0.21 1.96
N HIS A 39 -1.75 0.53 3.07
CA HIS A 39 -2.57 0.25 4.25
C HIS A 39 -4.06 0.21 3.91
N TRP A 40 -4.54 1.18 3.14
CA TRP A 40 -5.93 1.20 2.68
C TRP A 40 -6.25 -0.02 1.81
N TYR A 41 -5.41 -0.37 0.84
CA TYR A 41 -5.60 -1.54 -0.02
C TYR A 41 -5.66 -2.85 0.77
N ILE A 42 -4.80 -3.03 1.78
CA ILE A 42 -4.82 -4.21 2.66
C ILE A 42 -6.13 -4.29 3.44
N GLN A 43 -6.61 -3.17 3.98
CA GLN A 43 -7.88 -3.12 4.69
C GLN A 43 -9.06 -3.51 3.78
N GLN A 44 -9.07 -3.01 2.54
CA GLN A 44 -10.11 -3.37 1.56
C GLN A 44 -10.08 -4.86 1.22
N ALA A 45 -8.89 -5.43 0.98
CA ALA A 45 -8.75 -6.84 0.64
C ALA A 45 -9.16 -7.76 1.81
N ALA A 46 -8.78 -7.42 3.04
CA ALA A 46 -9.21 -8.14 4.24
C ALA A 46 -10.73 -8.07 4.42
N SER A 47 -11.34 -6.90 4.19
CA SER A 47 -12.79 -6.72 4.26
C SER A 47 -13.52 -7.56 3.21
N ARG A 48 -13.06 -7.60 1.95
CA ARG A 48 -13.64 -8.43 0.88
C ARG A 48 -13.51 -9.92 1.18
N ALA A 49 -12.37 -10.36 1.70
CA ALA A 49 -12.18 -11.73 2.14
C ALA A 49 -13.18 -12.10 3.24
N GLY A 50 -13.30 -11.25 4.27
CA GLY A 50 -14.25 -11.43 5.37
C GLY A 50 -15.71 -11.43 4.93
N ALA A 51 -16.10 -10.52 4.03
CA ALA A 51 -17.46 -10.44 3.48
C ALA A 51 -17.85 -11.73 2.72
N ASN A 52 -16.87 -12.40 2.11
CA ASN A 52 -17.07 -13.69 1.43
C ASN A 52 -16.87 -14.89 2.36
N GLY A 53 -16.84 -14.70 3.69
CA GLY A 53 -16.68 -15.77 4.69
C GLY A 53 -15.29 -16.41 4.71
N ARG A 54 -14.29 -15.81 4.05
CA ARG A 54 -12.92 -16.34 3.97
C ARG A 54 -12.03 -15.69 5.02
N LYS A 55 -11.13 -16.48 5.60
CA LYS A 55 -10.00 -16.01 6.43
C LYS A 55 -8.72 -15.80 5.63
N THR A 56 -8.73 -16.17 4.35
CA THR A 56 -7.58 -16.08 3.45
C THR A 56 -7.84 -15.02 2.40
N VAL A 57 -7.04 -13.96 2.43
CA VAL A 57 -6.96 -12.96 1.37
C VAL A 57 -6.30 -13.59 0.14
N ARG A 58 -6.86 -13.35 -1.04
CA ARG A 58 -6.42 -13.86 -2.33
C ARG A 58 -6.18 -12.72 -3.31
N ALA A 59 -5.58 -13.01 -4.46
CA ALA A 59 -5.28 -12.01 -5.49
C ALA A 59 -6.52 -11.21 -5.91
N HIS A 60 -7.66 -11.90 -6.10
CA HIS A 60 -8.93 -11.28 -6.47
C HIS A 60 -9.55 -10.37 -5.39
N ASP A 61 -8.99 -10.36 -4.18
CA ASP A 61 -9.38 -9.36 -3.16
C ASP A 61 -8.68 -8.02 -3.41
N PHE A 62 -7.59 -8.00 -4.17
CA PHE A 62 -6.85 -6.79 -4.54
C PHE A 62 -7.18 -6.30 -5.95
N ASN A 63 -7.45 -7.21 -6.90
CA ASN A 63 -7.76 -6.92 -8.29
C ASN A 63 -9.10 -7.55 -8.72
N CYS A 64 -9.70 -7.03 -9.78
CA CYS A 64 -11.00 -7.51 -10.29
C CYS A 64 -10.87 -8.63 -11.34
N ASN A 65 -9.79 -9.42 -11.32
CA ASN A 65 -9.59 -10.50 -12.30
C ASN A 65 -10.40 -11.75 -11.96
#